data_AF-A0A383AQJ6-F1
#
_entry.id   AF-A0A383AQJ6-F1
#
_cell.length_a   1.000
_cell.length_b   1.000
_cell.length_c   1.000
_cell.angle_alpha   90.00
_cell.angle_beta   90.00
_cell.angle_gamma   90.00
#
_symmetry.space_group_name_H-M   'P 1'
#
loop_
_entity.id
_entity.type
_entity.pdbx_description
1 polymer ?
#
loop_
_entity_poly.entity_id
_entity_poly.type
_entity_poly.pdbx_seq_one_letter_code
_entity_poly.pdbx_strand_id
1 'polypeptide(L)'
;MTSEAIPSLNDALFILHKGMGSVFLVLVFARVVWKLTYPVPALLPQTPILQRRIASLTHGLLYLLLVVLPISGYIRTIGDGYPIELLDAMNIPPLVSGIPEIARQMLVLHKFS
;
A
#
# COMPACT_ATOMS: atom_id res chain seq x y z
N MET A 1 2.61 37.24 8.28
CA MET A 1 1.71 36.28 8.95
C MET A 1 0.28 36.50 8.43
N THR A 2 0.02 36.14 7.18
CA THR A 2 -1.34 36.08 6.56
C THR A 2 -1.22 35.27 5.25
N SER A 3 -2.26 34.48 4.94
CA SER A 3 -2.53 33.61 3.78
C SER A 3 -1.56 32.43 3.57
N GLU A 4 -1.94 31.16 3.77
CA GLU A 4 -3.20 30.51 3.40
C GLU A 4 -3.83 29.75 4.59
N ALA A 5 -5.10 30.00 4.91
CA ALA A 5 -5.85 29.21 5.90
C ALA A 5 -6.36 27.87 5.33
N ILE A 6 -6.06 27.60 4.06
CA ILE A 6 -6.46 26.41 3.32
C ILE A 6 -5.17 25.78 2.77
N PRO A 7 -4.93 24.48 2.97
CA PRO A 7 -3.81 23.80 2.33
C PRO A 7 -3.87 24.03 0.83
N SER A 8 -2.71 24.16 0.17
CA SER A 8 -2.73 24.14 -1.29
C SER A 8 -3.40 22.84 -1.76
N LEU A 9 -4.01 22.84 -2.95
CA LEU A 9 -4.64 21.62 -3.47
C LEU A 9 -3.65 20.45 -3.48
N ASN A 10 -2.37 20.72 -3.76
CA ASN A 10 -1.31 19.72 -3.74
C ASN A 10 -1.09 19.14 -2.34
N ASP A 11 -1.04 19.99 -1.31
CA ASP A 11 -0.87 19.54 0.08
C ASP A 11 -2.07 18.72 0.54
N ALA A 12 -3.29 19.19 0.24
CA ALA A 12 -4.52 18.47 0.57
C ALA A 12 -4.57 17.09 -0.11
N LEU A 13 -4.21 17.01 -1.39
CA LEU A 13 -4.14 15.74 -2.12
C LEU A 13 -3.05 14.83 -1.55
N PHE A 14 -1.91 15.38 -1.11
CA PHE A 14 -0.83 14.61 -0.53
C PHE A 14 -1.21 14.03 0.85
N ILE A 15 -1.81 14.84 1.72
CA ILE A 15 -2.35 14.39 3.02
C ILE A 15 -3.40 13.29 2.80
N LEU A 16 -4.33 13.51 1.87
CA LEU A 16 -5.36 12.54 1.52
C LEU A 16 -4.77 11.24 0.96
N HIS A 17 -3.77 11.33 0.08
CA HIS A 17 -3.09 10.17 -0.49
C HIS A 17 -2.40 9.31 0.58
N LYS A 18 -1.64 9.95 1.50
CA LYS A 18 -0.99 9.25 2.63
C LYS A 18 -2.03 8.61 3.56
N GLY A 19 -3.08 9.36 3.90
CA GLY A 19 -4.18 8.86 4.73
C GLY A 19 -4.89 7.67 4.11
N MET A 20 -5.33 7.79 2.85
CA MET A 20 -5.96 6.70 2.11
C MET A 20 -5.04 5.49 1.95
N GLY A 21 -3.74 5.72 1.69
CA GLY A 21 -2.74 4.66 1.61
C GLY A 21 -2.68 3.83 2.90
N SER A 22 -2.76 4.47 4.07
CA SER A 22 -2.78 3.75 5.35
C SER A 22 -4.05 2.93 5.57
N VAL A 23 -5.22 3.43 5.14
CA VAL A 23 -6.48 2.66 5.17
C VAL A 23 -6.41 1.47 4.21
N PHE A 24 -5.91 1.69 3.00
CA PHE A 24 -5.72 0.63 2.02
C PHE A 24 -4.74 -0.43 2.53
N LEU A 25 -3.67 -0.06 3.23
CA LEU A 25 -2.73 -1.02 3.81
C LEU A 25 -3.45 -2.03 4.72
N VAL A 26 -4.34 -1.54 5.60
CA VAL A 26 -5.15 -2.39 6.49
C VAL A 26 -6.12 -3.26 5.68
N LEU A 27 -6.82 -2.68 4.71
CA LEU A 27 -7.76 -3.41 3.86
C LEU A 27 -7.08 -4.49 3.02
N VAL A 28 -5.89 -4.22 2.50
CA VAL A 28 -5.10 -5.18 1.74
C VAL A 28 -4.64 -6.32 2.63
N PHE A 29 -4.18 -6.03 3.84
CA PHE A 29 -3.85 -7.08 4.81
C PHE A 29 -5.06 -7.97 5.09
N ALA A 30 -6.21 -7.38 5.38
CA ALA A 30 -7.47 -8.11 5.58
C ALA A 30 -7.85 -8.93 4.34
N ARG A 31 -7.69 -8.36 3.13
CA ARG A 31 -7.97 -9.03 1.85
C ARG A 31 -7.06 -10.23 1.60
N VAL A 32 -5.77 -10.12 1.94
CA VAL A 32 -4.82 -11.22 1.81
C VAL A 32 -5.16 -12.32 2.80
N VAL A 33 -5.42 -11.99 4.07
CA VAL A 33 -5.87 -12.96 5.08
C VAL A 33 -7.13 -13.68 4.60
N TRP A 34 -8.15 -12.95 4.14
CA TRP A 34 -9.37 -13.54 3.60
C TRP A 34 -9.10 -14.51 2.45
N LYS A 35 -8.26 -14.12 1.49
CA LYS A 35 -7.92 -14.97 0.35
C LYS A 35 -7.18 -16.24 0.78
N LEU A 36 -6.41 -16.20 1.87
CA LEU A 36 -5.71 -17.37 2.40
C LEU A 36 -6.62 -18.28 3.23
N THR A 37 -7.63 -17.73 3.90
CA THR A 37 -8.55 -18.50 4.75
C THR A 37 -9.75 -19.07 4.00
N TYR A 38 -10.17 -18.46 2.89
CA TYR A 38 -11.33 -18.89 2.12
C TYR A 38 -10.95 -19.56 0.79
N PRO A 39 -11.56 -20.71 0.46
CA PRO A 39 -11.28 -21.41 -0.78
C PRO A 39 -11.70 -20.59 -2.00
N VAL A 40 -10.81 -20.51 -3.00
CA VAL A 40 -11.09 -19.87 -4.29
C VAL A 40 -12.01 -20.79 -5.10
N PRO A 41 -13.12 -20.27 -5.68
CA PRO A 41 -13.99 -21.06 -6.54
C PRO A 41 -13.21 -21.74 -7.68
N ALA A 42 -13.55 -22.99 -7.98
CA ALA A 42 -12.92 -23.73 -9.06
C ALA A 42 -13.22 -23.08 -10.42
N LEU A 43 -12.20 -23.02 -11.28
CA LEU A 43 -12.36 -22.58 -12.67
C LEU A 43 -13.27 -23.56 -13.42
N LEU A 44 -14.02 -23.04 -14.41
CA LEU A 44 -14.90 -23.85 -15.23
C LEU A 44 -14.10 -24.97 -15.93
N PRO A 45 -14.62 -26.21 -16.01
CA PRO A 45 -13.90 -27.35 -16.58
C PRO A 45 -13.45 -27.14 -18.03
N GLN A 46 -14.14 -26.27 -18.77
CA GLN A 46 -13.91 -26.04 -20.20
C GLN A 46 -12.94 -24.88 -20.51
N THR A 47 -12.32 -24.25 -19.49
CA THR A 47 -11.41 -23.13 -19.73
C THR A 47 -10.09 -23.60 -20.37
N PRO A 48 -9.67 -23.05 -21.53
CA PRO A 48 -8.39 -23.38 -22.15
C PRO A 48 -7.20 -23.18 -21.20
N ILE A 49 -6.23 -24.10 -21.26
CA ILE A 49 -5.07 -24.14 -20.34
C ILE A 49 -4.29 -22.81 -20.36
N LEU A 50 -4.12 -22.20 -21.54
CA LEU A 50 -3.41 -20.92 -21.67
C LEU A 50 -4.17 -19.78 -20.97
N GLN A 51 -5.48 -19.71 -21.13
CA GLN A 51 -6.32 -18.71 -20.45
C GLN A 51 -6.26 -18.90 -18.94
N ARG A 52 -6.29 -20.15 -18.45
CA ARG A 52 -6.12 -20.48 -17.03
C ARG A 52 -4.78 -20.00 -16.47
N ARG A 53 -3.68 -20.20 -17.22
CA ARG A 53 -2.34 -19.76 -16.80
C ARG A 53 -2.22 -18.24 -16.76
N ILE A 54 -2.69 -17.55 -17.80
CA ILE A 54 -2.66 -16.08 -17.87
C ILE A 54 -3.50 -15.49 -16.75
N ALA A 55 -4.73 -15.98 -16.54
CA ALA A 55 -5.59 -15.52 -15.45
C ALA A 55 -4.91 -15.70 -14.08
N SER A 56 -4.31 -16.85 -13.83
CA SER A 56 -3.62 -17.13 -12.56
C SER A 56 -2.41 -16.22 -12.36
N LEU A 57 -1.61 -16.00 -13.41
CA LEU A 57 -0.43 -15.13 -13.39
C LEU A 57 -0.83 -13.67 -13.15
N THR A 58 -1.80 -13.15 -13.91
CA THR A 58 -2.30 -11.78 -13.75
C THR A 58 -2.87 -11.58 -12.36
N HIS A 59 -3.65 -12.54 -11.85
CA HIS A 59 -4.18 -12.44 -10.49
C HIS A 59 -3.06 -12.43 -9.46
N GLY A 60 -2.06 -13.30 -9.60
CA GLY A 60 -0.87 -13.30 -8.75
C GLY A 60 -0.15 -11.95 -8.75
N LEU A 61 0.10 -11.39 -9.93
CA LEU A 61 0.77 -10.09 -10.09
C LEU A 61 -0.04 -8.95 -9.50
N LEU A 62 -1.36 -8.92 -9.72
CA LEU A 62 -2.24 -7.92 -9.12
C LEU A 62 -2.23 -7.99 -7.59
N TYR A 63 -2.23 -9.19 -7.00
CA TYR A 63 -2.08 -9.34 -5.55
C TYR A 63 -0.71 -8.87 -5.05
N LEU A 64 0.36 -9.16 -5.81
CA LEU A 64 1.70 -8.68 -5.47
C LEU A 64 1.74 -7.15 -5.46
N LEU A 65 1.25 -6.50 -6.52
CA LEU A 65 1.19 -5.04 -6.61
C LEU A 65 0.30 -4.43 -5.53
N LEU A 66 -0.84 -5.05 -5.26
CA LEU A 66 -1.78 -4.63 -4.22
C LEU A 66 -1.12 -4.55 -2.84
N VAL A 67 -0.15 -5.43 -2.56
CA VAL A 67 0.60 -5.48 -1.29
C VAL A 67 1.82 -4.57 -1.32
N VAL A 68 2.62 -4.63 -2.39
CA VAL A 68 3.90 -3.92 -2.47
C VAL A 68 3.72 -2.40 -2.48
N LEU A 69 2.73 -1.88 -3.21
CA LEU A 69 2.50 -0.44 -3.36
C LEU A 69 2.15 0.28 -2.05
N PRO A 70 1.15 -0.16 -1.25
CA PRO A 70 0.84 0.52 0.01
C PRO A 70 1.95 0.33 1.06
N ILE A 71 2.63 -0.83 1.08
CA ILE A 71 3.75 -1.06 2.00
C ILE A 71 4.92 -0.12 1.68
N SER A 72 5.30 0.03 0.40
CA SER A 72 6.40 0.92 0.02
C SER A 72 6.08 2.38 0.36
N GLY A 73 4.86 2.85 0.08
CA GLY A 73 4.40 4.20 0.45
C GLY A 73 4.40 4.44 1.96
N TYR A 74 3.97 3.45 2.75
CA TYR A 74 4.02 3.49 4.20
C TYR A 74 5.46 3.61 4.73
N ILE A 75 6.35 2.73 4.26
CA ILE A 75 7.77 2.73 4.66
C ILE A 75 8.45 4.05 4.29
N ARG A 76 8.18 4.59 3.10
CA ARG A 76 8.70 5.91 2.71
C ARG A 76 8.26 7.00 3.66
N THR A 77 6.95 7.08 3.92
CA THR A 77 6.39 8.17 4.75
C THR A 77 7.00 8.19 6.15
N ILE A 78 7.12 7.01 6.77
CA ILE A 78 7.74 6.86 8.09
C ILE A 78 9.27 7.07 8.02
N GLY A 79 9.93 6.58 6.97
CA GLY A 79 11.38 6.70 6.77
C GLY A 79 11.85 8.14 6.55
N ASP A 80 11.03 8.96 5.91
CA ASP A 80 11.27 10.40 5.72
C ASP A 80 10.96 11.22 7.00
N GLY A 81 10.49 10.57 8.07
CA GLY A 81 10.17 11.21 9.35
C GLY A 81 8.89 12.03 9.35
N TYR A 82 8.05 11.89 8.31
CA TYR A 82 6.77 12.59 8.23
C TYR A 82 5.66 11.81 8.94
N PRO A 83 4.77 12.49 9.66
CA PRO A 83 3.59 11.85 10.19
C PRO A 83 2.62 11.45 9.07
N ILE A 84 1.89 10.37 9.30
CA ILE A 84 0.67 10.06 8.57
C ILE A 84 -0.46 10.69 9.38
N GLU A 85 -1.03 11.78 8.89
CA GLU A 85 -1.95 12.66 9.63
C GLU A 85 -3.14 11.91 10.21
N LEU A 86 -3.67 10.93 9.46
CA LEU A 86 -4.77 10.09 9.92
C LEU A 86 -4.39 9.23 11.13
N LEU A 87 -3.20 8.62 11.12
CA LEU A 87 -2.73 7.77 12.23
C LEU A 87 -2.34 8.62 13.43
N ASP A 88 -1.71 9.77 13.18
CA ASP A 88 -1.32 10.74 14.20
C ASP A 88 -2.55 11.29 14.95
N ALA A 89 -3.62 11.63 14.21
CA ALA A 89 -4.91 12.03 14.79
C ALA A 89 -5.54 10.95 15.69
N MET A 90 -5.21 9.68 15.47
CA MET A 90 -5.66 8.54 16.28
C MET A 90 -4.64 8.15 17.38
N ASN A 91 -3.53 8.86 17.52
CA ASN A 91 -2.41 8.53 18.41
C ASN A 91 -1.84 7.11 18.17
N ILE A 92 -1.86 6.63 16.92
CA ILE A 92 -1.33 5.32 16.56
C ILE A 92 0.15 5.48 16.18
N PRO A 93 1.09 4.86 16.93
CA PRO A 93 2.50 4.92 16.57
C PRO A 93 2.77 4.16 15.26
N PRO A 94 3.85 4.49 14.54
CA PRO A 94 4.24 3.73 13.36
C PRO A 94 4.44 2.25 13.69
N LEU A 95 3.87 1.36 12.87
CA LEU A 95 4.01 -0.10 12.97
C LEU A 95 5.47 -0.56 12.77
N VAL A 96 6.26 0.24 12.04
CA VAL A 96 7.68 -0.03 11.79
C VAL A 96 8.47 1.19 12.23
N SER A 97 8.96 1.18 13.48
CA SER A 97 9.93 2.14 13.99
C SER A 97 11.25 1.41 14.26
N GLY A 98 12.30 1.65 13.47
CA GLY A 98 13.65 1.21 13.82
C GLY A 98 14.30 0.12 12.96
N ILE A 99 14.19 0.14 11.63
CA ILE A 99 15.09 -0.63 10.76
C ILE A 99 15.86 0.30 9.80
N PRO A 100 16.92 0.99 10.29
CA PRO A 100 17.71 1.92 9.48
C PRO A 100 18.28 1.30 8.20
N GLU A 101 18.55 -0.01 8.23
CA GLU A 101 19.25 -0.71 7.16
C GLU A 101 18.33 -1.14 5.99
N ILE A 102 17.09 -1.55 6.29
CA ILE A 102 16.11 -1.97 5.25
C ILE A 102 15.51 -0.75 4.53
N ALA A 103 15.30 0.36 5.25
CA ALA A 103 14.81 1.61 4.66
C ALA A 103 15.74 2.13 3.56
N ARG A 104 17.06 1.97 3.72
CA ARG A 104 18.06 2.42 2.75
C ARG A 104 18.11 1.57 1.48
N GLN A 105 17.81 0.26 1.60
CA GLN A 105 17.75 -0.65 0.45
C GLN A 105 16.46 -0.47 -0.37
N MET A 106 15.33 -0.14 0.26
CA MET A 106 14.09 0.19 -0.44
C MET A 106 14.11 1.57 -1.12
N LEU A 107 14.96 2.50 -0.64
CA LEU A 107 15.14 3.83 -1.25
C LEU A 107 15.69 3.78 -2.68
N VAL A 108 16.54 2.79 -2.99
CA VAL A 108 17.17 2.63 -4.31
C VAL A 108 16.17 2.17 -5.37
N LEU A 109 15.15 1.39 -4.98
CA LEU A 109 14.09 0.94 -5.87
C LEU A 109 13.07 2.05 -6.19
N HIS A 110 13.13 3.19 -5.50
CA HIS A 110 12.14 4.25 -5.61
C HIS A 110 12.50 5.39 -6.57
N LYS A 111 13.68 5.37 -7.19
CA LYS A 111 14.11 6.46 -8.10
C LYS A 111 13.34 6.51 -9.43
N PHE A 112 12.46 5.54 -9.72
CA PHE A 112 11.80 5.37 -11.03
C PHE A 112 10.27 5.32 -11.00
N SER A 113 9.63 5.77 -9.90
CA SER A 113 8.16 5.91 -9.82
C SER A 113 7.76 7.33 -9.47
#